data_AF-A0ABD3FK72-F1
#
_entry.id   AF-A0ABD3FK72-F1
#
_cell.length_a   1.000
_cell.length_b   1.000
_cell.length_c   1.000
_cell.angle_alpha   90.00
_cell.angle_beta   90.00
_cell.angle_gamma   90.00
#
_symmetry.space_group_name_H-M   'P 1'
#
loop_
_entity.id
_entity.type
_entity.pdbx_description
1 polymer ?
#
loop_
_entity_poly.entity_id
_entity_poly.type
_entity_poly.pdbx_seq_one_letter_code
_entity_poly.pdbx_strand_id
1 'polypeptide(L)'
;MYAALDVAVAMKYSWAIPDERALQIIKHYGPIVEMGAGSGYWARLLQLRGVDVVAYDLHVAGDDEEEEKEADSDDKEKENNKTAATSGEESHGDAEETQPSDGEEADEEPDDDEDEIEENEEDEDEEEVEVEQVYWTEVLKGTPKDLRKHADRALFLCYPDDFEDSQESMAMASLCNYAGDTVIHVGELFGQTVCLPGAWGRTSSEEFQTHLATVYHKVLQVPLPSWHSSIDTLTVWKRTKSSITDGAMYAFIPEEERIDLVAASPSTRHLLLLGNTDAEPITETKSKKRQRSKNKPEHDESASDSNETVQPASKSRKGKQAKRS
;
A
#
# COMPACT_ATOMS: atom_id res chain seq x y z
N MET A 1 13.39 16.52 -14.48
CA MET A 1 11.97 16.25 -14.21
C MET A 1 11.85 14.75 -14.04
N TYR A 2 11.96 14.27 -12.80
CA TYR A 2 11.46 12.93 -12.47
C TYR A 2 9.95 13.10 -12.33
N ALA A 3 9.16 12.20 -12.91
CA ALA A 3 7.73 12.19 -12.62
C ALA A 3 7.55 11.87 -11.14
N ALA A 4 6.70 12.62 -10.46
CA ALA A 4 6.18 12.22 -9.15
C ALA A 4 5.29 10.96 -9.32
N LEU A 5 4.51 10.63 -8.29
CA LEU A 5 3.42 9.67 -8.35
C LEU A 5 2.57 9.89 -9.60
N ASP A 6 2.48 8.89 -10.48
CA ASP A 6 1.60 8.93 -11.65
C ASP A 6 0.21 8.49 -11.19
N VAL A 7 -0.60 9.46 -10.77
CA VAL A 7 -1.92 9.27 -10.16
C VAL A 7 -2.84 8.43 -11.07
N ALA A 8 -2.84 8.72 -12.38
CA ALA A 8 -3.63 7.97 -13.35
C ALA A 8 -3.22 6.48 -13.43
N VAL A 9 -1.92 6.18 -13.36
CA VAL A 9 -1.43 4.79 -13.30
C VAL A 9 -1.70 4.16 -11.94
N ALA A 10 -1.59 4.90 -10.84
CA ALA A 10 -1.84 4.38 -9.50
C ALA A 10 -3.33 4.02 -9.30
N MET A 11 -4.26 4.92 -9.64
CA MET A 11 -5.70 4.68 -9.64
C MET A 11 -6.11 3.50 -10.54
N LYS A 12 -5.55 3.42 -11.77
CA LYS A 12 -5.90 2.36 -12.73
C LYS A 12 -5.34 0.99 -12.34
N TYR A 13 -4.26 0.93 -11.55
CA TYR A 13 -3.60 -0.31 -11.18
C TYR A 13 -3.55 -0.54 -9.66
N SER A 14 -2.69 0.16 -8.92
CA SER A 14 -2.57 0.04 -7.46
C SER A 14 -1.61 1.10 -6.91
N TRP A 15 -1.90 1.60 -5.72
CA TRP A 15 -1.03 2.52 -4.97
C TRP A 15 0.27 1.87 -4.46
N ALA A 16 0.30 0.55 -4.22
CA ALA A 16 1.57 -0.19 -4.07
C ALA A 16 1.94 -0.93 -5.36
N ILE A 17 3.22 -1.02 -5.71
CA ILE A 17 3.65 -1.65 -6.97
C ILE A 17 3.94 -3.16 -6.78
N PRO A 18 3.17 -4.09 -7.37
CA PRO A 18 3.41 -5.53 -7.22
C PRO A 18 4.66 -6.01 -7.99
N ASP A 19 5.54 -6.75 -7.31
CA ASP A 19 6.60 -7.57 -7.95
C ASP A 19 6.26 -9.08 -7.92
N GLU A 20 6.93 -9.88 -8.75
CA GLU A 20 6.67 -11.33 -8.80
C GLU A 20 6.95 -12.03 -7.47
N ARG A 21 7.93 -11.56 -6.70
CA ARG A 21 8.29 -12.13 -5.39
C ARG A 21 7.17 -11.88 -4.38
N ALA A 22 6.57 -10.69 -4.35
CA ALA A 22 5.42 -10.37 -3.52
C ALA A 22 4.24 -11.29 -3.85
N LEU A 23 3.93 -11.46 -5.13
CA LEU A 23 2.83 -12.32 -5.59
C LEU A 23 3.07 -13.81 -5.29
N GLN A 24 4.33 -14.29 -5.34
CA GLN A 24 4.68 -15.65 -4.88
C GLN A 24 4.66 -15.79 -3.35
N ILE A 25 5.00 -14.73 -2.59
CA ILE A 25 4.88 -14.70 -1.12
C ILE A 25 3.40 -14.78 -0.71
N ILE A 26 2.54 -13.90 -1.24
CA ILE A 26 1.10 -13.91 -0.90
C ILE A 26 0.49 -15.27 -1.26
N LYS A 27 0.82 -15.81 -2.44
CA LYS A 27 0.41 -17.15 -2.87
C LYS A 27 0.79 -18.28 -1.89
N HIS A 28 1.89 -18.15 -1.14
CA HIS A 28 2.28 -19.14 -0.14
C HIS A 28 1.30 -19.24 1.04
N TYR A 29 0.60 -18.15 1.35
CA TYR A 29 -0.37 -18.03 2.44
C TYR A 29 -1.83 -18.14 1.98
N GLY A 30 -2.09 -18.45 0.70
CA GLY A 30 -3.43 -18.63 0.16
C GLY A 30 -4.17 -19.84 0.78
N PRO A 31 -5.51 -19.81 0.91
CA PRO A 31 -6.45 -18.84 0.34
C PRO A 31 -6.42 -17.45 1.02
N ILE A 32 -6.80 -16.43 0.26
CA ILE A 32 -6.72 -15.02 0.65
C ILE A 32 -8.13 -14.43 0.80
N VAL A 33 -8.27 -13.52 1.76
CA VAL A 33 -9.31 -12.49 1.78
C VAL A 33 -8.64 -11.11 1.72
N GLU A 34 -9.06 -10.29 0.77
CA GLU A 34 -8.55 -8.93 0.52
C GLU A 34 -9.63 -7.92 0.90
N MET A 35 -9.27 -6.85 1.60
CA MET A 35 -10.16 -5.78 2.06
C MET A 35 -9.51 -4.44 1.75
N GLY A 36 -10.27 -3.51 1.17
CA GLY A 36 -9.70 -2.35 0.48
C GLY A 36 -9.08 -2.77 -0.85
N ALA A 37 -9.79 -3.62 -1.61
CA ALA A 37 -9.29 -4.17 -2.87
C ALA A 37 -9.33 -3.16 -4.04
N GLY A 38 -10.12 -2.09 -3.92
CA GLY A 38 -10.41 -1.12 -4.96
C GLY A 38 -10.82 -1.78 -6.28
N SER A 39 -10.06 -1.51 -7.34
CA SER A 39 -10.23 -2.12 -8.66
C SER A 39 -9.90 -3.63 -8.73
N GLY A 40 -9.35 -4.22 -7.66
CA GLY A 40 -9.06 -5.65 -7.56
C GLY A 40 -7.80 -6.11 -8.30
N TYR A 41 -6.85 -5.22 -8.60
CA TYR A 41 -5.66 -5.56 -9.39
C TYR A 41 -4.77 -6.63 -8.73
N TRP A 42 -4.52 -6.55 -7.42
CA TRP A 42 -3.76 -7.58 -6.70
C TRP A 42 -4.51 -8.91 -6.68
N ALA A 43 -5.79 -8.92 -6.27
CA ALA A 43 -6.67 -10.07 -6.37
C ALA A 43 -6.59 -10.75 -7.76
N ARG A 44 -6.67 -9.96 -8.84
CA ARG A 44 -6.55 -10.47 -10.22
C ARG A 44 -5.19 -11.11 -10.50
N LEU A 45 -4.08 -10.47 -10.09
CA LEU A 45 -2.73 -11.02 -10.27
C LEU A 45 -2.51 -12.31 -9.47
N LEU A 46 -3.16 -12.46 -8.32
CA LEU A 46 -3.12 -13.65 -7.47
C LEU A 46 -3.98 -14.79 -8.04
N GLN A 47 -5.21 -14.49 -8.47
CA GLN A 47 -6.08 -15.44 -9.20
C GLN A 47 -5.40 -15.99 -10.46
N LEU A 48 -4.73 -15.15 -11.25
CA LEU A 48 -3.96 -15.57 -12.43
C LEU A 48 -2.78 -16.49 -12.09
N ARG A 49 -2.34 -16.52 -10.82
CA ARG A 49 -1.34 -17.46 -10.29
C ARG A 49 -1.98 -18.68 -9.60
N GLY A 50 -3.31 -18.83 -9.66
CA GLY A 50 -4.06 -19.95 -9.10
C GLY A 50 -4.33 -19.85 -7.60
N VAL A 51 -4.38 -18.63 -7.05
CA VAL A 51 -4.79 -18.37 -5.67
C VAL A 51 -6.32 -18.21 -5.61
N ASP A 52 -6.95 -18.84 -4.62
CA ASP A 52 -8.33 -18.54 -4.23
C ASP A 52 -8.35 -17.23 -3.43
N VAL A 53 -8.99 -16.19 -3.97
CA VAL A 53 -9.07 -14.84 -3.39
C VAL A 53 -10.53 -14.41 -3.34
N VAL A 54 -10.99 -13.97 -2.16
CA VAL A 54 -12.23 -13.20 -2.01
C VAL A 54 -11.81 -11.74 -1.79
N ALA A 55 -12.18 -10.85 -2.70
CA ALA A 55 -11.89 -9.42 -2.61
C ALA A 55 -13.13 -8.65 -2.17
N TYR A 56 -12.96 -7.75 -1.22
CA TYR A 56 -13.99 -6.81 -0.75
C TYR A 56 -13.53 -5.37 -0.90
N ASP A 57 -14.48 -4.50 -1.20
CA ASP A 57 -14.34 -3.06 -1.06
C ASP A 57 -15.66 -2.44 -0.59
N LEU A 58 -15.60 -1.18 -0.15
CA LEU A 58 -16.78 -0.38 0.17
C LEU A 58 -17.47 0.12 -1.12
N HIS A 59 -16.67 0.46 -2.14
CA HIS A 59 -17.11 0.99 -3.43
C HIS A 59 -16.84 -0.02 -4.56
N VAL A 60 -17.84 -0.31 -5.39
CA VAL A 60 -17.73 -1.28 -6.49
C VAL A 60 -18.39 -0.79 -7.78
N ALA A 61 -18.06 -1.46 -8.88
CA ALA A 61 -18.56 -1.15 -10.22
C ALA A 61 -20.10 -1.07 -10.28
N GLY A 62 -20.63 0.14 -10.50
CA GLY A 62 -22.06 0.42 -10.60
C GLY A 62 -22.68 1.14 -9.40
N ASP A 63 -21.90 1.42 -8.35
CA ASP A 63 -22.37 2.25 -7.23
C ASP A 63 -22.67 3.70 -7.65
N ASP A 64 -21.84 4.26 -8.54
CA ASP A 64 -22.02 5.60 -9.14
C ASP A 64 -23.40 5.73 -9.81
N GLU A 65 -23.84 4.64 -10.46
CA GLU A 65 -25.15 4.51 -11.08
C GLU A 65 -26.29 4.52 -10.05
N GLU A 66 -26.08 4.12 -8.79
CA GLU A 66 -27.12 4.17 -7.74
C GLU A 66 -27.16 5.55 -7.06
N GLU A 67 -26.01 6.21 -6.86
CA GLU A 67 -25.96 7.57 -6.30
C GLU A 67 -26.59 8.62 -7.24
N GLU A 68 -26.36 8.53 -8.56
CA GLU A 68 -27.10 9.35 -9.55
C GLU A 68 -28.62 9.14 -9.46
N LYS A 69 -29.08 7.91 -9.19
CA LYS A 69 -30.51 7.57 -9.10
C LYS A 69 -31.14 8.06 -7.79
N GLU A 70 -30.41 8.08 -6.67
CA GLU A 70 -30.91 8.66 -5.43
C GLU A 70 -30.95 10.20 -5.50
N ALA A 71 -29.93 10.84 -6.07
CA ALA A 71 -29.93 12.29 -6.32
C ALA A 71 -31.09 12.74 -7.23
N ASP A 72 -31.31 12.04 -8.35
CA ASP A 72 -32.46 12.28 -9.25
C ASP A 72 -33.82 11.89 -8.60
N SER A 73 -33.84 11.20 -7.46
CA SER A 73 -35.06 10.98 -6.68
C SER A 73 -35.36 12.13 -5.71
N ASP A 74 -34.32 12.65 -5.04
CA ASP A 74 -34.44 13.65 -3.98
C ASP A 74 -34.86 15.03 -4.52
N ASP A 75 -34.42 15.40 -5.73
CA ASP A 75 -34.91 16.61 -6.41
C ASP A 75 -36.39 16.50 -6.87
N LYS A 76 -36.90 15.29 -7.14
CA LYS A 76 -38.32 15.07 -7.45
C LYS A 76 -39.22 15.18 -6.21
N GLU A 77 -38.71 14.94 -5.01
CA GLU A 77 -39.43 15.28 -3.77
C GLU A 77 -39.46 16.81 -3.54
N LYS A 78 -38.33 17.50 -3.82
CA LYS A 78 -38.21 18.96 -3.66
C LYS A 78 -39.11 19.77 -4.61
N GLU A 79 -39.36 19.29 -5.84
CA GLU A 79 -40.34 19.94 -6.73
C GLU A 79 -41.79 19.86 -6.19
N ASN A 80 -42.21 18.70 -5.67
CA ASN A 80 -43.58 18.50 -5.20
C ASN A 80 -43.94 19.43 -4.02
N ASN A 81 -42.99 19.71 -3.14
CA ASN A 81 -43.24 20.48 -1.90
C ASN A 81 -43.36 22.01 -2.12
N LYS A 82 -43.08 22.52 -3.32
CA LYS A 82 -43.14 23.97 -3.65
C LYS A 82 -44.55 24.53 -3.93
N THR A 83 -45.61 23.75 -3.71
CA THR A 83 -47.00 24.13 -4.08
C THR A 83 -47.96 24.40 -2.91
N ALA A 84 -47.47 24.51 -1.66
CA ALA A 84 -48.35 24.65 -0.49
C ALA A 84 -47.84 25.55 0.67
N ALA A 85 -47.89 26.89 0.51
CA ALA A 85 -48.19 27.85 1.61
C ALA A 85 -48.31 29.30 1.10
N THR A 86 -49.30 30.07 1.59
CA THR A 86 -49.37 31.54 1.49
C THR A 86 -50.07 32.14 2.72
N SER A 87 -50.00 33.48 2.89
CA SER A 87 -50.78 34.36 3.80
C SER A 87 -50.38 34.50 5.29
N GLY A 88 -50.64 35.69 5.87
CA GLY A 88 -50.40 36.12 7.26
C GLY A 88 -49.01 36.73 7.50
N GLU A 89 -48.73 38.04 7.51
CA GLU A 89 -49.36 39.28 8.05
C GLU A 89 -49.06 39.61 9.53
N GLU A 90 -48.26 40.68 9.74
CA GLU A 90 -48.21 41.59 10.92
C GLU A 90 -47.73 41.04 12.30
N SER A 91 -47.37 41.82 13.35
CA SER A 91 -47.36 43.29 13.61
C SER A 91 -46.42 43.72 14.78
N HIS A 92 -45.91 44.97 14.73
CA HIS A 92 -45.57 45.94 15.84
C HIS A 92 -44.65 45.64 17.08
N GLY A 93 -43.96 46.71 17.54
CA GLY A 93 -43.37 46.94 18.89
C GLY A 93 -41.82 47.01 18.90
N ASP A 94 -41.13 48.13 19.10
CA ASP A 94 -41.02 49.07 20.26
C ASP A 94 -40.39 48.46 21.55
N ALA A 95 -39.58 49.14 22.39
CA ALA A 95 -38.60 50.25 22.25
C ALA A 95 -38.04 50.60 23.66
N GLU A 96 -36.70 50.70 23.83
CA GLU A 96 -35.96 51.29 24.99
C GLU A 96 -36.33 50.73 26.41
N GLU A 97 -35.69 51.04 27.56
CA GLU A 97 -34.66 52.01 27.97
C GLU A 97 -33.91 51.49 29.25
N THR A 98 -32.87 52.21 29.74
CA THR A 98 -32.21 52.10 31.08
C THR A 98 -31.27 50.91 31.35
N GLN A 99 -30.18 51.01 32.13
CA GLN A 99 -29.39 52.15 32.68
C GLN A 99 -27.94 51.69 32.99
N PRO A 100 -26.94 52.60 33.11
CA PRO A 100 -25.54 52.23 33.39
C PRO A 100 -25.22 52.10 34.90
N SER A 101 -24.15 51.37 35.23
CA SER A 101 -23.54 51.32 36.57
C SER A 101 -22.05 50.97 36.46
N ASP A 102 -21.18 51.86 36.93
CA ASP A 102 -19.72 51.64 36.96
C ASP A 102 -19.29 50.64 38.06
N GLY A 103 -18.09 50.08 37.95
CA GLY A 103 -17.61 49.01 38.83
C GLY A 103 -16.11 48.65 38.77
N GLU A 104 -15.25 49.67 38.91
CA GLU A 104 -13.87 49.64 39.45
C GLU A 104 -12.84 48.52 39.09
N GLU A 105 -11.69 48.98 38.56
CA GLU A 105 -10.30 48.54 38.86
C GLU A 105 -9.77 47.17 38.37
N ALA A 106 -8.74 47.19 37.50
CA ALA A 106 -7.35 46.74 37.81
C ALA A 106 -6.52 46.32 36.56
N ASP A 107 -5.21 46.59 36.64
CA ASP A 107 -4.06 46.00 35.91
C ASP A 107 -4.00 46.12 34.36
N GLU A 108 -3.35 47.21 33.89
CA GLU A 108 -2.67 47.30 32.59
C GLU A 108 -1.23 46.76 32.69
N GLU A 109 -0.88 45.74 31.91
CA GLU A 109 0.49 45.37 31.48
C GLU A 109 0.40 44.93 29.99
N PRO A 110 1.49 44.99 29.20
CA PRO A 110 1.43 45.65 27.89
C PRO A 110 1.25 44.76 26.65
N ASP A 111 1.19 45.44 25.51
CA ASP A 111 1.11 44.91 24.15
C ASP A 111 2.20 43.84 23.87
N ASP A 112 1.76 42.66 23.41
CA ASP A 112 2.53 41.74 22.56
C ASP A 112 1.79 41.69 21.21
N ASP A 113 2.49 41.96 20.10
CA ASP A 113 1.89 42.00 18.75
C ASP A 113 1.46 40.59 18.30
N GLU A 114 0.15 40.33 18.22
CA GLU A 114 -0.37 39.18 17.47
C GLU A 114 -0.28 39.49 15.95
N ASP A 115 0.82 39.06 15.33
CA ASP A 115 0.94 38.99 13.86
C ASP A 115 -0.19 38.07 13.32
N GLU A 116 -1.27 38.68 12.79
CA GLU A 116 -2.29 37.97 12.01
C GLU A 116 -1.64 37.37 10.76
N ILE A 117 -1.23 36.10 10.86
CA ILE A 117 -0.83 35.31 9.70
C ILE A 117 -2.12 35.01 8.93
N GLU A 118 -2.38 35.81 7.89
CA GLU A 118 -3.34 35.46 6.83
C GLU A 118 -2.90 34.12 6.21
N GLU A 119 -3.52 33.02 6.65
CA GLU A 119 -3.40 31.73 5.98
C GLU A 119 -4.06 31.86 4.61
N ASN A 120 -3.23 32.16 3.60
CA ASN A 120 -3.63 32.01 2.20
C ASN A 120 -3.96 30.54 1.97
N GLU A 121 -5.24 30.22 2.00
CA GLU A 121 -5.83 29.10 1.28
C GLU A 121 -5.58 29.35 -0.22
N GLU A 122 -4.35 29.06 -0.69
CA GLU A 122 -4.07 28.90 -2.11
C GLU A 122 -4.81 27.63 -2.54
N ASP A 123 -6.01 27.81 -3.10
CA ASP A 123 -6.76 26.76 -3.81
C ASP A 123 -5.85 26.14 -4.89
N GLU A 124 -5.14 25.06 -4.56
CA GLU A 124 -4.47 24.25 -5.56
C GLU A 124 -5.57 23.60 -6.41
N ASP A 125 -5.76 24.09 -7.64
CA ASP A 125 -6.65 23.51 -8.65
C ASP A 125 -6.29 22.01 -8.84
N GLU A 126 -6.94 21.11 -8.10
CA GLU A 126 -6.78 19.67 -8.28
C GLU A 126 -7.26 19.31 -9.70
N GLU A 127 -6.32 19.01 -10.60
CA GLU A 127 -6.65 18.58 -11.97
C GLU A 127 -7.49 17.29 -11.89
N GLU A 128 -8.82 17.40 -12.05
CA GLU A 128 -9.74 16.26 -12.14
C GLU A 128 -9.30 15.32 -13.28
N VAL A 129 -8.51 14.30 -12.94
CA VAL A 129 -8.00 13.34 -13.92
C VAL A 129 -9.13 12.37 -14.27
N GLU A 130 -9.76 12.54 -15.43
CA GLU A 130 -10.69 11.57 -16.02
C GLU A 130 -9.98 10.22 -16.31
N VAL A 131 -9.83 9.37 -15.28
CA VAL A 131 -9.27 8.03 -15.40
C VAL A 131 -10.39 7.04 -15.72
N GLU A 132 -10.30 6.38 -16.89
CA GLU A 132 -11.15 5.22 -17.20
C GLU A 132 -10.98 4.13 -16.12
N GLN A 133 -11.98 4.02 -15.23
CA GLN A 133 -11.96 3.15 -14.06
C GLN A 133 -12.13 1.68 -14.46
N VAL A 134 -11.04 0.92 -14.39
CA VAL A 134 -10.97 -0.48 -14.86
C VAL A 134 -10.96 -1.42 -13.67
N TYR A 135 -12.05 -2.17 -13.50
CA TYR A 135 -12.13 -3.27 -12.55
C TYR A 135 -11.48 -4.54 -13.14
N TRP A 136 -10.50 -5.09 -12.42
CA TRP A 136 -9.64 -6.19 -12.88
C TRP A 136 -10.19 -7.59 -12.60
N THR A 137 -11.11 -7.70 -11.64
CA THR A 137 -11.83 -8.92 -11.22
C THR A 137 -13.17 -8.53 -10.60
N GLU A 138 -14.03 -9.52 -10.36
CA GLU A 138 -15.11 -9.42 -9.38
C GLU A 138 -14.54 -9.02 -8.01
N VAL A 139 -15.02 -7.88 -7.49
CA VAL A 139 -14.82 -7.37 -6.14
C VAL A 139 -16.21 -7.24 -5.52
N LEU A 140 -16.37 -7.68 -4.27
CA LEU A 140 -17.67 -7.73 -3.60
C LEU A 140 -17.87 -6.48 -2.73
N LYS A 141 -19.02 -5.82 -2.84
CA LYS A 141 -19.40 -4.76 -1.89
C LYS A 141 -19.49 -5.37 -0.48
N GLY A 142 -18.75 -4.79 0.46
CA GLY A 142 -18.60 -5.35 1.80
C GLY A 142 -17.92 -4.39 2.77
N THR A 143 -17.65 -4.88 3.98
CA THR A 143 -17.06 -4.08 5.05
C THR A 143 -16.09 -4.92 5.87
N PRO A 144 -15.23 -4.33 6.71
CA PRO A 144 -14.43 -5.04 7.70
C PRO A 144 -15.19 -6.11 8.51
N LYS A 145 -16.50 -5.92 8.76
CA LYS A 145 -17.36 -6.89 9.48
C LYS A 145 -17.47 -8.24 8.77
N ASP A 146 -17.25 -8.29 7.46
CA ASP A 146 -17.30 -9.51 6.64
C ASP A 146 -16.10 -10.43 6.86
N LEU A 147 -14.96 -9.91 7.35
CA LEU A 147 -13.76 -10.71 7.68
C LEU A 147 -14.00 -11.74 8.79
N ARG A 148 -15.08 -11.57 9.58
CA ARG A 148 -15.57 -12.57 10.55
C ARG A 148 -15.96 -13.90 9.90
N LYS A 149 -16.21 -13.91 8.59
CA LYS A 149 -16.57 -15.09 7.78
C LYS A 149 -15.35 -15.88 7.28
N HIS A 150 -14.16 -15.27 7.29
CA HIS A 150 -12.97 -15.71 6.54
C HIS A 150 -11.77 -16.05 7.44
N ALA A 151 -12.02 -16.68 8.59
CA ALA A 151 -10.98 -17.09 9.52
C ALA A 151 -10.09 -18.25 9.00
N ASP A 152 -10.48 -18.85 7.89
CA ASP A 152 -9.79 -19.90 7.12
C ASP A 152 -8.83 -19.34 6.05
N ARG A 153 -8.78 -18.02 5.87
CA ARG A 153 -8.01 -17.31 4.84
C ARG A 153 -7.00 -16.37 5.50
N ALA A 154 -5.86 -16.13 4.85
CA ALA A 154 -4.99 -15.04 5.26
C ALA A 154 -5.61 -13.70 4.85
N LEU A 155 -5.64 -12.72 5.77
CA LEU A 155 -6.05 -11.35 5.46
C LEU A 155 -4.93 -10.65 4.69
N PHE A 156 -5.28 -10.00 3.59
CA PHE A 156 -4.41 -9.12 2.83
C PHE A 156 -4.96 -7.69 2.86
N LEU A 157 -4.11 -6.74 3.25
CA LEU A 157 -4.36 -5.30 3.26
C LEU A 157 -3.26 -4.62 2.45
N CYS A 158 -3.62 -3.70 1.56
CA CYS A 158 -2.71 -2.97 0.69
C CYS A 158 -3.16 -1.51 0.62
N TYR A 159 -2.38 -0.58 1.18
CA TYR A 159 -2.77 0.84 1.28
C TYR A 159 -4.18 1.07 1.94
N PRO A 160 -4.53 0.37 3.03
CA PRO A 160 -5.90 0.34 3.54
C PRO A 160 -6.47 1.67 4.09
N ASP A 161 -5.65 2.64 4.51
CA ASP A 161 -6.14 3.91 5.10
C ASP A 161 -5.74 5.16 4.28
N ASP A 162 -5.06 5.01 3.14
CA ASP A 162 -4.38 6.12 2.44
C ASP A 162 -5.32 7.06 1.64
N PHE A 163 -6.58 6.64 1.46
CA PHE A 163 -7.62 7.29 0.64
C PHE A 163 -9.02 7.10 1.23
N GLU A 164 -9.14 6.91 2.56
CA GLU A 164 -10.45 6.94 3.19
C GLU A 164 -10.78 8.34 3.70
N ASP A 165 -11.86 8.94 3.19
CA ASP A 165 -12.48 10.17 3.76
C ASP A 165 -13.19 9.89 5.11
N SER A 166 -12.74 8.85 5.83
CA SER A 166 -13.31 8.30 7.05
C SER A 166 -12.39 8.60 8.24
N GLN A 167 -12.98 9.01 9.35
CA GLN A 167 -12.27 9.08 10.64
C GLN A 167 -12.07 7.68 11.29
N GLU A 168 -12.72 6.64 10.77
CA GLU A 168 -12.49 5.24 11.16
C GLU A 168 -11.57 4.55 10.14
N SER A 169 -10.35 4.16 10.55
CA SER A 169 -9.40 3.39 9.73
C SER A 169 -9.94 2.00 9.33
N MET A 170 -10.09 1.73 8.03
CA MET A 170 -10.36 0.39 7.50
C MET A 170 -9.34 -0.65 7.96
N ALA A 171 -8.05 -0.31 8.07
CA ALA A 171 -7.02 -1.24 8.53
C ALA A 171 -7.29 -1.72 9.96
N MET A 172 -7.54 -0.78 10.88
CA MET A 172 -7.82 -1.08 12.29
C MET A 172 -9.16 -1.80 12.43
N ALA A 173 -10.21 -1.33 11.74
CA ALA A 173 -11.49 -1.99 11.68
C ALA A 173 -11.37 -3.44 11.15
N SER A 174 -10.54 -3.66 10.12
CA SER A 174 -10.28 -4.98 9.56
C SER A 174 -9.59 -5.90 10.56
N LEU A 175 -8.54 -5.40 11.23
CA LEU A 175 -7.79 -6.14 12.24
C LEU A 175 -8.66 -6.54 13.44
N CYS A 176 -9.58 -5.67 13.86
CA CYS A 176 -10.54 -5.94 14.94
C CYS A 176 -11.63 -6.96 14.57
N ASN A 177 -11.96 -7.12 13.29
CA ASN A 177 -12.99 -8.06 12.82
C ASN A 177 -12.43 -9.39 12.27
N TYR A 178 -11.16 -9.45 11.92
CA TYR A 178 -10.50 -10.63 11.39
C TYR A 178 -10.13 -11.63 12.49
N ALA A 179 -10.65 -12.85 12.37
CA ALA A 179 -10.46 -13.93 13.35
C ALA A 179 -9.42 -15.00 12.95
N GLY A 180 -8.84 -14.93 11.74
CA GLY A 180 -7.81 -15.87 11.27
C GLY A 180 -6.44 -15.63 11.93
N ASP A 181 -5.40 -16.35 11.49
CA ASP A 181 -4.08 -16.32 12.14
C ASP A 181 -3.00 -15.50 11.42
N THR A 182 -3.20 -15.17 10.14
CA THR A 182 -2.16 -14.58 9.27
C THR A 182 -2.65 -13.27 8.67
N VAL A 183 -1.88 -12.18 8.82
CA VAL A 183 -2.11 -10.88 8.18
C VAL A 183 -0.93 -10.55 7.27
N ILE A 184 -1.22 -10.14 6.05
CA ILE A 184 -0.26 -9.61 5.08
C ILE A 184 -0.57 -8.13 4.91
N HIS A 185 0.40 -7.26 5.19
CA HIS A 185 0.27 -5.82 4.99
C HIS A 185 1.27 -5.36 3.92
N VAL A 186 0.77 -4.61 2.94
CA VAL A 186 1.55 -3.94 1.89
C VAL A 186 1.40 -2.43 2.04
N GLY A 187 2.55 -1.77 2.23
CA GLY A 187 2.66 -0.34 2.44
C GLY A 187 3.87 0.02 3.31
N GLU A 188 3.83 1.22 3.86
CA GLU A 188 4.80 1.75 4.82
C GLU A 188 4.52 1.22 6.25
N LEU A 189 5.49 1.40 7.15
CA LEU A 189 5.35 1.09 8.57
C LEU A 189 6.21 2.05 9.41
N PHE A 190 6.05 2.03 10.74
CA PHE A 190 6.88 2.77 11.69
C PHE A 190 8.38 2.73 11.36
N GLY A 191 8.97 3.91 11.17
CA GLY A 191 10.38 4.11 10.83
C GLY A 191 10.76 3.72 9.39
N GLN A 192 9.79 3.48 8.52
CA GLN A 192 9.95 2.98 7.14
C GLN A 192 9.08 3.81 6.19
N THR A 193 9.34 5.11 6.15
CA THR A 193 8.65 6.10 5.31
C THR A 193 9.57 7.25 4.91
N VAL A 194 9.18 8.02 3.90
CA VAL A 194 9.72 9.36 3.59
C VAL A 194 8.77 10.51 3.98
N CYS A 195 7.55 10.21 4.44
CA CYS A 195 6.48 11.16 4.73
C CYS A 195 6.67 11.88 6.07
N LEU A 196 7.60 12.85 6.10
CA LEU A 196 7.76 13.76 7.24
C LEU A 196 6.53 14.70 7.40
N PRO A 197 6.18 15.11 8.63
CA PRO A 197 6.86 14.84 9.90
C PRO A 197 6.53 13.49 10.55
N GLY A 198 5.62 12.70 9.97
CA GLY A 198 5.15 11.43 10.52
C GLY A 198 6.23 10.33 10.59
N ALA A 199 6.10 9.44 11.58
CA ALA A 199 6.95 8.26 11.71
C ALA A 199 6.35 6.99 11.09
N TRP A 200 5.04 6.99 10.83
CA TRP A 200 4.24 5.80 10.50
C TRP A 200 4.08 5.53 9.00
N GLY A 201 4.31 6.56 8.17
CA GLY A 201 3.89 6.58 6.78
C GLY A 201 2.43 6.96 6.62
N ARG A 202 1.95 6.95 5.37
CA ARG A 202 0.57 7.33 5.00
C ARG A 202 -0.37 6.13 4.80
N THR A 203 0.19 4.95 4.54
CA THR A 203 -0.57 3.77 4.07
C THR A 203 -1.48 3.09 5.10
N SER A 204 -1.20 3.26 6.40
CA SER A 204 -2.03 2.74 7.50
C SER A 204 -1.77 3.43 8.84
N SER A 205 -2.82 3.54 9.67
CA SER A 205 -2.88 4.31 10.92
C SER A 205 -1.90 3.86 12.03
N GLU A 206 -1.52 4.81 12.90
CA GLU A 206 -0.71 4.55 14.10
C GLU A 206 -1.36 3.48 15.00
N GLU A 207 -2.67 3.57 15.17
CA GLU A 207 -3.51 2.64 15.93
C GLU A 207 -3.46 1.23 15.36
N PHE A 208 -3.65 1.07 14.04
CA PHE A 208 -3.53 -0.21 13.35
C PHE A 208 -2.14 -0.80 13.53
N GLN A 209 -1.08 -0.04 13.23
CA GLN A 209 0.29 -0.53 13.27
C GLN A 209 0.70 -0.94 14.69
N THR A 210 0.32 -0.14 15.69
CA THR A 210 0.56 -0.42 17.11
C THR A 210 -0.23 -1.64 17.59
N HIS A 211 -1.50 -1.78 17.19
CA HIS A 211 -2.31 -2.94 17.55
C HIS A 211 -1.80 -4.23 16.87
N LEU A 212 -1.44 -4.15 15.58
CA LEU A 212 -0.86 -5.26 14.81
C LEU A 212 0.41 -5.78 15.47
N ALA A 213 1.34 -4.89 15.87
CA ALA A 213 2.56 -5.26 16.58
C ALA A 213 2.33 -5.76 18.02
N THR A 214 1.15 -5.49 18.60
CA THR A 214 0.77 -5.96 19.95
C THR A 214 0.18 -7.38 19.92
N VAL A 215 -0.67 -7.69 18.93
CA VAL A 215 -1.42 -8.97 18.89
C VAL A 215 -0.96 -9.95 17.81
N TYR A 216 -0.07 -9.53 16.91
CA TYR A 216 0.66 -10.37 15.95
C TYR A 216 2.16 -10.14 16.08
N HIS A 217 2.96 -11.07 15.55
CA HIS A 217 4.41 -10.92 15.39
C HIS A 217 4.76 -11.04 13.90
N LYS A 218 5.68 -10.20 13.44
CA LYS A 218 6.13 -10.18 12.05
C LYS A 218 7.06 -11.37 11.80
N VAL A 219 6.72 -12.21 10.82
CA VAL A 219 7.49 -13.38 10.40
C VAL A 219 8.24 -13.16 9.08
N LEU A 220 7.83 -12.15 8.30
CA LEU A 220 8.50 -11.76 7.06
C LEU A 220 8.41 -10.26 6.82
N GLN A 221 9.47 -9.69 6.24
CA GLN A 221 9.48 -8.36 5.65
C GLN A 221 10.35 -8.36 4.39
N VAL A 222 9.84 -7.80 3.29
CA VAL A 222 10.61 -7.54 2.06
C VAL A 222 10.25 -6.16 1.50
N PRO A 223 11.21 -5.39 0.94
CA PRO A 223 10.90 -4.17 0.22
C PRO A 223 10.21 -4.49 -1.12
N LEU A 224 9.30 -3.64 -1.56
CA LEU A 224 8.71 -3.66 -2.90
C LEU A 224 9.42 -2.64 -3.83
N PRO A 225 9.09 -2.59 -5.13
CA PRO A 225 9.16 -1.35 -5.88
C PRO A 225 8.15 -0.35 -5.30
N SER A 226 8.48 0.94 -5.34
CA SER A 226 7.67 2.01 -4.73
C SER A 226 7.58 3.23 -5.61
N TRP A 227 6.56 4.06 -5.36
CA TRP A 227 6.53 5.41 -5.89
C TRP A 227 7.57 6.30 -5.19
N HIS A 228 7.89 7.44 -5.79
CA HIS A 228 8.94 8.33 -5.25
C HIS A 228 8.60 8.95 -3.88
N SER A 229 7.34 8.84 -3.45
CA SER A 229 6.76 9.38 -2.22
C SER A 229 6.49 8.33 -1.12
N SER A 230 6.83 7.05 -1.32
CA SER A 230 6.61 5.99 -0.32
C SER A 230 7.83 5.06 -0.16
N ILE A 231 7.90 4.32 0.96
CA ILE A 231 8.82 3.18 1.15
C ILE A 231 8.02 1.89 1.36
N ASP A 232 7.53 1.32 0.27
CA ASP A 232 6.63 0.17 0.35
C ASP A 232 7.35 -1.11 0.75
N THR A 233 6.76 -1.81 1.72
CA THR A 233 7.17 -3.15 2.14
C THR A 233 5.99 -4.09 2.07
N LEU A 234 6.26 -5.35 1.73
CA LEU A 234 5.36 -6.44 2.05
C LEU A 234 5.83 -7.05 3.37
N THR A 235 4.93 -7.09 4.34
CA THR A 235 5.13 -7.75 5.62
C THR A 235 4.11 -8.85 5.84
N VAL A 236 4.52 -9.92 6.52
CA VAL A 236 3.61 -10.99 6.95
C VAL A 236 3.72 -11.17 8.44
N TRP A 237 2.58 -11.30 9.09
CA TRP A 237 2.39 -11.31 10.53
C TRP A 237 1.55 -12.51 10.94
N LYS A 238 1.92 -13.18 12.04
CA LYS A 238 1.17 -14.29 12.62
C LYS A 238 0.64 -13.96 14.01
N ARG A 239 -0.56 -14.42 14.34
CA ARG A 239 -1.24 -14.08 15.59
C ARG A 239 -0.45 -14.61 16.78
N THR A 240 -0.05 -13.70 17.67
CA THR A 240 0.79 -14.01 18.82
C THR A 240 0.01 -14.79 19.86
N LYS A 241 0.58 -15.91 20.32
CA LYS A 241 0.05 -16.68 21.45
C LYS A 241 0.57 -16.06 22.74
N SER A 242 -0.27 -15.87 23.74
CA SER A 242 0.18 -15.44 25.07
C SER A 242 0.67 -16.63 25.90
N SER A 243 1.75 -16.43 26.64
CA SER A 243 2.19 -17.30 27.74
C SER A 243 2.14 -16.51 29.04
N ILE A 244 1.84 -17.18 30.16
CA ILE A 244 1.89 -16.58 31.50
C ILE A 244 3.01 -17.26 32.27
N THR A 245 3.99 -16.47 32.71
CA THR A 245 5.18 -16.93 33.45
C THR A 245 5.38 -15.99 34.63
N ASP A 246 5.56 -16.53 35.84
CA ASP A 246 5.79 -15.79 37.08
C ASP A 246 4.78 -14.64 37.36
N GLY A 247 3.55 -14.78 36.86
CA GLY A 247 2.46 -13.81 37.00
C GLY A 247 2.42 -12.72 35.93
N ALA A 248 3.41 -12.63 35.04
CA ALA A 248 3.43 -11.72 33.90
C ALA A 248 3.00 -12.42 32.61
N MET A 249 2.42 -11.65 31.68
CA MET A 249 2.04 -12.13 30.34
C MET A 249 3.15 -11.79 29.33
N TYR A 250 3.49 -12.75 28.49
CA TYR A 250 4.53 -12.65 27.47
C TYR A 250 4.03 -13.14 26.11
N ALA A 251 4.59 -12.58 25.03
CA ALA A 251 4.45 -13.12 23.69
C ALA A 251 5.21 -14.45 23.57
N PHE A 252 4.50 -15.54 23.24
CA PHE A 252 5.11 -16.79 22.80
C PHE A 252 5.26 -16.78 21.28
N ILE A 253 6.49 -16.57 20.83
CA ILE A 253 6.90 -16.60 19.42
C ILE A 253 7.84 -17.80 19.24
N PRO A 254 7.51 -18.81 18.41
CA PRO A 254 8.39 -19.93 18.06
C PRO A 254 9.74 -19.45 17.51
N GLU A 255 10.80 -20.24 17.66
CA GLU A 255 12.15 -19.79 17.29
C GLU A 255 12.30 -19.64 15.77
N GLU A 256 11.62 -20.51 15.03
CA GLU A 256 11.49 -20.52 13.57
C GLU A 256 10.58 -19.40 13.01
N GLU A 257 9.88 -18.64 13.87
CA GLU A 257 8.99 -17.53 13.49
C GLU A 257 9.56 -16.15 13.92
N ARG A 258 10.79 -16.11 14.46
CA ARG A 258 11.47 -14.87 14.85
C ARG A 258 12.27 -14.29 13.68
N ILE A 259 12.04 -13.01 13.36
CA ILE A 259 12.90 -12.24 12.47
C ILE A 259 14.25 -11.97 13.12
N ASP A 260 15.33 -12.09 12.35
CA ASP A 260 16.69 -11.72 12.74
C ASP A 260 16.81 -10.20 12.97
N LEU A 261 17.47 -9.81 14.06
CA LEU A 261 17.70 -8.42 14.43
C LEU A 261 18.94 -7.80 13.73
N VAL A 262 19.71 -8.60 12.97
CA VAL A 262 20.89 -8.13 12.23
C VAL A 262 20.48 -7.33 10.98
N ALA A 263 20.22 -6.03 11.19
CA ALA A 263 20.01 -5.05 10.12
C ALA A 263 21.20 -4.07 10.01
N ALA A 264 21.60 -3.75 8.77
CA ALA A 264 22.58 -2.69 8.50
C ALA A 264 22.36 -2.07 7.12
N SER A 265 22.59 -0.77 6.99
CA SER A 265 22.54 -0.07 5.70
C SER A 265 23.78 -0.40 4.86
N PRO A 266 23.79 -0.11 3.55
CA PRO A 266 24.97 -0.30 2.71
C PRO A 266 26.23 0.43 3.23
N SER A 267 26.07 1.57 3.91
CA SER A 267 27.19 2.30 4.52
C SER A 267 27.67 1.70 5.84
N THR A 268 26.77 1.17 6.69
CA THR A 268 27.13 0.59 8.00
C THR A 268 27.41 -0.91 7.98
N ARG A 269 27.13 -1.62 6.87
CA ARG A 269 27.27 -3.10 6.77
C ARG A 269 28.65 -3.64 7.14
N HIS A 270 29.70 -2.84 6.96
CA HIS A 270 31.07 -3.21 7.35
C HIS A 270 31.22 -3.40 8.88
N LEU A 271 30.38 -2.77 9.70
CA LEU A 271 30.38 -2.91 11.16
C LEU A 271 29.95 -4.32 11.61
N LEU A 272 29.16 -5.04 10.81
CA LEU A 272 28.75 -6.43 11.08
C LEU A 272 29.92 -7.43 10.98
N LEU A 273 31.09 -7.00 10.49
CA LEU A 273 32.28 -7.83 10.34
C LEU A 273 33.32 -7.59 11.45
N LEU A 274 33.08 -6.65 12.37
CA LEU A 274 34.01 -6.32 13.44
C LEU A 274 34.20 -7.51 14.39
N GLY A 275 35.43 -7.99 14.50
CA GLY A 275 35.81 -9.14 15.33
C GLY A 275 35.95 -10.47 14.56
N ASN A 276 35.40 -10.59 13.35
CA ASN A 276 35.63 -11.75 12.49
C ASN A 276 36.97 -11.62 11.74
N THR A 277 38.01 -12.29 12.22
CA THR A 277 39.33 -12.31 11.56
C THR A 277 39.37 -13.08 10.24
N ASP A 278 38.38 -13.94 10.01
CA ASP A 278 38.38 -14.96 8.95
C ASP A 278 37.42 -14.62 7.79
N ALA A 279 36.94 -13.36 7.73
CA ALA A 279 36.04 -12.90 6.68
C ALA A 279 36.81 -12.53 5.39
N GLU A 280 36.70 -13.39 4.37
CA GLU A 280 37.21 -13.13 3.01
C GLU A 280 36.71 -11.76 2.47
N PRO A 281 37.58 -10.95 1.84
CA PRO A 281 37.22 -9.61 1.39
C PRO A 281 36.24 -9.66 0.20
N ILE A 282 35.04 -9.11 0.40
CA ILE A 282 34.02 -8.99 -0.65
C ILE A 282 34.58 -8.18 -1.82
N THR A 283 34.79 -8.85 -2.95
CA THR A 283 35.37 -8.22 -4.14
C THR A 283 34.35 -7.30 -4.83
N GLU A 284 34.61 -6.00 -4.82
CA GLU A 284 33.86 -5.03 -5.62
C GLU A 284 33.88 -5.42 -7.10
N THR A 285 32.73 -5.79 -7.66
CA THR A 285 32.57 -6.01 -9.11
C THR A 285 32.64 -4.68 -9.85
N LYS A 286 33.85 -4.18 -10.09
CA LYS A 286 34.10 -2.92 -10.82
C LYS A 286 33.62 -3.04 -12.27
N SER A 287 32.43 -2.51 -12.52
CA SER A 287 31.78 -2.44 -13.83
C SER A 287 32.75 -1.89 -14.89
N LYS A 288 33.18 -2.77 -15.80
CA LYS A 288 34.15 -2.43 -16.86
C LYS A 288 33.54 -1.44 -17.85
N LYS A 289 33.74 -0.15 -17.59
CA LYS A 289 33.40 0.99 -18.44
C LYS A 289 34.06 0.80 -19.82
N ARG A 290 33.31 0.28 -20.80
CA ARG A 290 33.83 -0.02 -22.16
C ARG A 290 34.26 1.26 -22.86
N GLN A 291 35.56 1.56 -22.80
CA GLN A 291 36.16 2.73 -23.43
C GLN A 291 36.05 2.61 -24.96
N ARG A 292 35.31 3.53 -25.57
CA ARG A 292 34.91 3.49 -26.99
C ARG A 292 35.93 4.22 -27.87
N SER A 293 37.12 3.64 -28.05
CA SER A 293 38.09 4.17 -29.02
C SER A 293 37.59 3.98 -30.45
N LYS A 294 37.57 5.07 -31.23
CA LYS A 294 37.52 5.00 -32.70
C LYS A 294 38.95 4.81 -33.21
N ASN A 295 39.11 4.04 -34.28
CA ASN A 295 39.83 4.51 -35.46
C ASN A 295 39.37 3.73 -36.71
N LYS A 296 39.62 4.32 -37.88
CA LYS A 296 39.18 3.84 -39.21
C LYS A 296 40.40 3.30 -40.00
N PRO A 297 40.25 2.83 -41.26
CA PRO A 297 41.04 1.70 -41.77
C PRO A 297 42.11 2.10 -42.79
N GLU A 298 42.98 1.14 -43.12
CA GLU A 298 43.65 1.08 -44.42
C GLU A 298 43.55 -0.33 -45.03
N HIS A 299 43.77 -0.38 -46.34
CA HIS A 299 43.85 -1.55 -47.23
C HIS A 299 45.28 -2.19 -47.16
N ASP A 300 45.65 -3.29 -47.83
CA ASP A 300 45.07 -3.92 -49.03
C ASP A 300 45.34 -5.44 -49.15
N GLU A 301 44.83 -6.03 -50.24
CA GLU A 301 45.21 -7.25 -50.99
C GLU A 301 46.40 -8.14 -50.52
N SER A 302 46.41 -9.48 -50.65
CA SER A 302 45.48 -10.49 -51.23
C SER A 302 45.92 -11.92 -50.74
N ALA A 303 45.56 -13.13 -51.22
CA ALA A 303 44.88 -13.64 -52.43
C ALA A 303 44.24 -15.05 -52.23
N SER A 304 44.36 -15.93 -53.25
CA SER A 304 43.93 -17.35 -53.40
C SER A 304 44.68 -18.36 -52.49
N ASP A 305 44.20 -19.60 -52.24
CA ASP A 305 43.48 -20.53 -53.15
C ASP A 305 42.46 -21.49 -52.44
N SER A 306 41.81 -22.30 -53.26
CA SER A 306 40.78 -23.35 -53.08
C SER A 306 41.25 -24.59 -52.26
N ASN A 307 40.47 -25.65 -51.98
CA ASN A 307 39.23 -26.19 -52.59
C ASN A 307 38.43 -27.11 -51.62
N GLU A 308 37.23 -27.57 -52.04
CA GLU A 308 36.46 -28.77 -51.59
C GLU A 308 36.24 -29.03 -50.07
N THR A 309 35.02 -29.02 -49.51
CA THR A 309 33.78 -29.80 -49.80
C THR A 309 33.92 -31.32 -49.65
N VAL A 310 33.29 -31.89 -48.61
CA VAL A 310 32.56 -33.19 -48.63
C VAL A 310 31.77 -33.41 -47.31
N GLN A 311 30.50 -33.82 -47.42
CA GLN A 311 29.82 -34.72 -46.49
C GLN A 311 29.42 -35.99 -47.29
N PRO A 312 29.24 -37.17 -46.68
CA PRO A 312 27.84 -37.60 -46.47
C PRO A 312 27.53 -38.57 -45.30
N ALA A 313 26.40 -38.31 -44.64
CA ALA A 313 25.34 -39.24 -44.21
C ALA A 313 25.59 -40.74 -43.84
N SER A 314 25.22 -41.06 -42.60
CA SER A 314 24.29 -42.16 -42.19
C SER A 314 24.75 -43.65 -42.15
N LYS A 315 24.48 -44.34 -41.02
CA LYS A 315 23.34 -45.29 -40.89
C LYS A 315 23.16 -45.94 -39.50
N SER A 316 21.91 -46.33 -39.24
CA SER A 316 21.33 -46.95 -38.03
C SER A 316 21.84 -48.36 -37.66
N ARG A 317 21.68 -48.77 -36.38
CA ARG A 317 20.66 -49.78 -35.97
C ARG A 317 20.50 -50.04 -34.45
N LYS A 318 19.27 -50.49 -34.13
CA LYS A 318 18.71 -51.24 -32.95
C LYS A 318 19.73 -51.97 -32.04
N GLY A 319 19.50 -52.19 -30.73
CA GLY A 319 18.35 -51.89 -29.84
C GLY A 319 17.72 -53.13 -29.16
N LYS A 320 17.50 -53.08 -27.82
CA LYS A 320 16.70 -53.97 -26.92
C LYS A 320 16.44 -53.19 -25.61
N GLN A 321 15.25 -53.14 -25.00
CA GLN A 321 14.54 -54.15 -24.16
C GLN A 321 15.32 -54.62 -22.91
N ALA A 322 14.73 -54.75 -21.70
CA ALA A 322 13.45 -54.25 -21.16
C ALA A 322 13.39 -54.38 -19.61
N LYS A 323 12.44 -53.64 -19.00
CA LYS A 323 11.98 -53.60 -17.58
C LYS A 323 12.18 -54.84 -16.66
N ARG A 324 12.29 -54.52 -15.36
CA ARG A 324 12.21 -55.35 -14.12
C ARG A 324 13.48 -56.16 -13.79
N SER A 325 13.85 -56.34 -12.52
CA SER A 325 13.24 -55.78 -11.28
C SER A 325 14.04 -54.60 -10.73
#